data_AF-A0A7X2SWS7-F1
#
_entry.id   AF-A0A7X2SWS7-F1
#
_cell.length_a   1.000
_cell.length_b   1.000
_cell.length_c   1.000
_cell.angle_alpha   90.00
_cell.angle_beta   90.00
_cell.angle_gamma   90.00
#
_symmetry.space_group_name_H-M   'P 1'
#
loop_
_entity.id
_entity.type
_entity.pdbx_description
1 polymer ?
#
loop_
_entity_poly.entity_id
_entity_poly.type
_entity_poly.pdbx_seq_one_letter_code
_entity_poly.pdbx_strand_id
1 'polypeptide(L)'
;MKQLTSQIHAFGKALMMPISVIAAAGIFLGLAAAMQNPAVTGDAFAQMQVPQLIIGFIRKVAGALFANLPVFFAVASAIGLAKAEKP
;
A
#
# COMPACT_ATOMS: atom_id res chain seq x y z
N MET A 1 29.54 -18.05 -0.32
CA MET A 1 28.13 -18.50 -0.53
C MET A 1 27.19 -18.12 0.62
N LYS A 2 27.50 -18.43 1.89
CA LYS A 2 26.60 -18.13 3.04
C LYS A 2 26.20 -16.64 3.18
N GLN A 3 27.11 -15.70 2.88
CA GLN A 3 26.84 -14.26 2.98
C GLN A 3 25.83 -13.77 1.93
N LEU A 4 25.91 -14.27 0.70
CA LEU A 4 24.99 -13.90 -0.37
C LEU A 4 23.56 -14.37 -0.05
N THR A 5 23.41 -15.62 0.43
CA THR A 5 22.12 -16.16 0.87
C THR A 5 21.51 -15.35 2.02
N SER A 6 22.34 -14.90 2.97
CA SER A 6 21.90 -14.03 4.07
C SER A 6 21.40 -12.67 3.58
N GLN A 7 22.10 -12.05 2.63
CA GLN A 7 21.66 -10.77 2.05
C GLN A 7 20.38 -10.87 1.23
N ILE A 8 20.19 -11.96 0.48
CA ILE A 8 18.94 -12.22 -0.25
C ILE A 8 17.77 -12.40 0.74
N HIS A 9 17.98 -13.07 1.88
CA HIS A 9 16.95 -13.20 2.91
C HIS A 9 16.62 -11.86 3.56
N ALA A 10 17.64 -11.06 3.92
CA ALA A 10 17.45 -9.72 4.47
C ALA A 10 16.70 -8.79 3.49
N PHE A 11 17.06 -8.85 2.21
CA PHE A 11 16.35 -8.14 1.15
C PHE A 11 14.88 -8.59 1.05
N GLY A 12 14.62 -9.90 0.99
CA GLY A 12 13.26 -10.44 0.97
C GLY A 12 12.43 -9.97 2.16
N LYS A 13 13.02 -9.94 3.36
CA LYS A 13 12.39 -9.39 4.58
C LYS A 13 12.11 -7.90 4.45
N ALA A 14 13.05 -7.12 3.91
CA ALA A 14 12.89 -5.69 3.66
C ALA A 14 11.69 -5.39 2.75
N LEU A 15 11.52 -6.20 1.70
CA LEU A 15 10.42 -6.05 0.74
C LEU A 15 9.05 -6.38 1.33
N MET A 16 8.95 -7.11 2.45
CA MET A 16 7.65 -7.41 3.07
C MET A 16 6.92 -6.16 3.56
N MET A 17 7.67 -5.12 3.97
CA MET A 17 7.09 -3.86 4.46
C MET A 17 6.29 -3.12 3.37
N PRO A 18 6.86 -2.74 2.21
CA PRO A 18 6.09 -2.10 1.15
C PRO A 18 5.00 -3.02 0.58
N ILE A 19 5.25 -4.33 0.47
CA ILE A 19 4.24 -5.28 -0.05
C ILE A 19 2.98 -5.31 0.82
N SER A 20 3.13 -5.33 2.15
CA SER A 20 1.97 -5.33 3.06
C SER A 20 1.17 -4.03 3.00
N VAL A 21 1.87 -2.90 2.84
CA VAL A 21 1.26 -1.57 2.67
C VAL A 21 0.47 -1.49 1.35
N ILE A 22 1.02 -2.03 0.27
CA ILE A 22 0.36 -2.13 -1.05
C ILE A 22 -0.89 -3.01 -0.95
N ALA A 23 -0.80 -4.16 -0.27
CA ALA A 23 -1.95 -5.05 -0.09
C ALA A 23 -3.08 -4.36 0.68
N ALA A 24 -2.77 -3.67 1.78
CA ALA A 24 -3.75 -2.89 2.53
C ALA A 24 -4.38 -1.78 1.67
N ALA A 25 -3.56 -1.00 0.95
CA ALA A 25 -4.04 0.05 0.06
C ALA A 25 -4.96 -0.50 -1.05
N GLY A 26 -4.65 -1.68 -1.59
CA GLY A 26 -5.49 -2.37 -2.57
C GLY A 26 -6.86 -2.76 -2.02
N ILE A 27 -6.91 -3.31 -0.80
CA ILE A 27 -8.17 -3.66 -0.13
C ILE A 27 -9.01 -2.40 0.11
N PHE A 28 -8.43 -1.34 0.66
CA PHE A 28 -9.13 -0.08 0.90
C PHE A 28 -9.62 0.56 -0.41
N LEU A 29 -8.82 0.52 -1.48
CA LEU A 29 -9.20 1.04 -2.78
C LEU A 29 -10.34 0.23 -3.41
N GLY A 30 -10.30 -1.10 -3.31
CA GLY A 30 -11.37 -1.98 -3.78
C GLY A 30 -12.68 -1.75 -3.03
N LEU A 31 -12.60 -1.61 -1.70
CA LEU A 31 -13.77 -1.30 -0.87
C LEU A 31 -14.34 0.08 -1.22
N ALA A 32 -13.48 1.09 -1.35
CA ALA A 32 -13.84 2.42 -1.81
C ALA A 32 -14.58 2.39 -3.17
N ALA A 33 -14.07 1.62 -4.12
CA ALA A 33 -14.71 1.45 -5.43
C ALA A 33 -16.07 0.75 -5.35
N ALA A 34 -16.18 -0.29 -4.51
CA ALA A 34 -17.44 -0.99 -4.27
C ALA A 34 -18.50 -0.08 -3.62
N MET A 35 -18.09 0.76 -2.67
CA MET A 35 -18.99 1.70 -1.99
C MET A 35 -19.50 2.82 -2.92
N GLN A 36 -18.77 3.14 -3.97
CA GLN A 36 -19.19 4.09 -5.02
C GLN A 36 -20.07 3.46 -6.10
N ASN A 37 -20.22 2.14 -6.11
CA ASN A 37 -21.06 1.47 -7.09
C ASN A 37 -22.53 1.56 -6.66
N PRO A 38 -23.40 2.22 -7.44
CA PRO A 38 -24.83 2.33 -7.09
C PRO A 38 -25.54 0.98 -7.00
N ALA A 39 -25.03 -0.06 -7.68
CA ALA A 39 -25.55 -1.42 -7.56
C ALA A 39 -25.28 -2.07 -6.19
N VAL A 40 -24.32 -1.54 -5.41
CA VAL A 40 -23.92 -2.08 -4.10
C VAL A 40 -24.50 -1.25 -2.96
N THR A 41 -24.46 0.08 -3.08
CA THR A 41 -24.83 1.00 -1.99
C THR A 41 -26.11 1.79 -2.24
N GLY A 42 -26.68 1.71 -3.45
CA GLY A 42 -27.86 2.47 -3.87
C GLY A 42 -27.54 3.92 -4.28
N ASP A 43 -28.35 4.48 -5.18
CA ASP A 43 -28.15 5.82 -5.74
C ASP A 43 -28.11 6.93 -4.68
N ALA A 44 -28.87 6.77 -3.60
CA ALA A 44 -28.90 7.74 -2.50
C ALA A 44 -27.54 7.84 -1.79
N PHE A 45 -26.86 6.73 -1.55
CA PHE A 45 -25.54 6.72 -0.90
C PHE A 45 -24.46 7.30 -1.83
N ALA A 46 -24.53 6.98 -3.12
CA ALA A 46 -23.61 7.51 -4.13
C ALA A 46 -23.70 9.04 -4.28
N GLN A 47 -24.85 9.64 -3.96
CA GLN A 47 -25.08 11.08 -4.01
C GLN A 47 -24.74 11.81 -2.69
N MET A 48 -24.48 11.09 -1.59
CA MET A 48 -24.12 11.73 -0.32
C MET A 48 -22.71 12.32 -0.37
N GLN A 49 -22.59 13.60 0.00
CA GLN A 49 -21.35 14.34 -0.10
C GLN A 49 -20.27 13.86 0.89
N VAL A 50 -20.66 13.49 2.12
CA VAL A 50 -19.72 13.09 3.18
C VAL A 50 -19.02 11.74 2.87
N PRO A 51 -19.75 10.65 2.54
CA PRO A 51 -19.11 9.40 2.10
C PRO A 51 -18.23 9.61 0.87
N GLN A 52 -18.67 10.43 -0.09
CA GLN A 52 -17.91 10.66 -1.32
C GLN A 52 -16.59 11.39 -1.09
N LEU A 53 -16.53 12.29 -0.09
CA LEU A 53 -15.28 12.92 0.36
C LEU A 53 -14.31 11.90 0.96
N ILE A 54 -14.79 11.00 1.83
CA ILE A 54 -13.97 9.96 2.45
C ILE A 54 -13.44 8.99 1.40
N ILE A 55 -14.31 8.53 0.50
CA ILE A 55 -13.93 7.59 -0.57
C ILE A 55 -12.94 8.28 -1.53
N GLY A 56 -13.17 9.55 -1.87
CA GLY A 56 -12.25 10.36 -2.68
C GLY A 56 -10.87 10.51 -2.02
N PHE A 57 -10.82 10.68 -0.70
CA PHE A 57 -9.58 10.72 0.06
C PHE A 57 -8.83 9.38 -0.01
N ILE A 58 -9.51 8.26 0.24
CA ILE A 58 -8.92 6.90 0.14
C ILE A 58 -8.33 6.67 -1.25
N ARG A 59 -9.07 7.03 -2.31
CA ARG A 59 -8.61 6.87 -3.70
C ARG A 59 -7.38 7.73 -4.00
N LYS A 60 -7.33 8.97 -3.51
CA LYS A 60 -6.16 9.85 -3.69
C LYS A 60 -4.92 9.31 -2.97
N VAL A 61 -5.08 8.88 -1.72
CA VAL A 61 -3.96 8.32 -0.93
C VAL A 61 -3.45 7.03 -1.55
N ALA A 62 -4.34 6.10 -1.89
CA ALA A 62 -3.97 4.85 -2.55
C ALA A 62 -3.31 5.11 -3.92
N GLY A 63 -3.85 6.05 -4.70
CA GLY A 63 -3.26 6.47 -5.97
C GLY A 63 -1.84 7.03 -5.82
N ALA A 64 -1.62 7.91 -4.85
CA ALA A 64 -0.29 8.45 -4.55
C ALA A 64 0.70 7.36 -4.10
N LEU A 65 0.24 6.37 -3.33
CA LEU A 65 1.03 5.23 -2.90
C LEU A 65 1.46 4.37 -4.09
N PHE A 66 0.54 4.00 -4.97
CA PHE A 66 0.86 3.20 -6.16
C PHE A 66 1.74 3.97 -7.16
N ALA A 67 1.54 5.28 -7.32
CA ALA A 67 2.38 6.12 -8.18
C ALA A 67 3.83 6.21 -7.71
N ASN A 68 4.07 6.17 -6.40
CA ASN A 68 5.41 6.24 -5.79
C ASN A 68 5.96 4.87 -5.39
N LEU A 69 5.36 3.78 -5.86
CA LEU A 69 5.74 2.41 -5.51
C LEU A 69 7.25 2.16 -5.68
N PRO A 70 7.93 2.59 -6.78
CA PRO A 70 9.38 2.44 -6.90
C PRO A 70 10.17 3.10 -5.76
N VAL A 71 9.72 4.27 -5.28
CA VAL A 71 10.34 5.01 -4.17
C VAL A 71 10.18 4.24 -2.87
N PHE A 72 8.99 3.70 -2.59
CA PHE A 72 8.75 2.86 -1.41
C PHE A 72 9.64 1.62 -1.39
N PHE A 73 9.81 0.95 -2.53
CA PHE A 73 10.71 -0.19 -2.66
C PHE A 73 12.18 0.20 -2.48
N ALA A 74 12.62 1.35 -3.02
CA ALA A 74 13.97 1.85 -2.85
C ALA A 74 14.29 2.14 -1.37
N VAL A 75 13.39 2.84 -0.68
CA VAL A 75 13.53 3.18 0.74
C VAL A 75 13.49 1.92 1.61
N ALA A 76 12.53 1.01 1.37
CA ALA A 76 12.45 -0.24 2.11
C ALA A 76 13.70 -1.11 1.93
N SER A 77 14.22 -1.20 0.69
CA SER A 77 15.46 -1.93 0.41
C SER A 77 16.65 -1.28 1.11
N ALA A 78 16.75 0.06 1.09
CA ALA A 78 17.79 0.79 1.80
C ALA A 78 17.72 0.54 3.31
N ILE A 79 16.53 0.57 3.91
CA ILE A 79 16.34 0.33 5.35
C ILE A 79 16.64 -1.13 5.72
N GLY A 80 16.17 -2.10 4.95
CA GLY A 80 16.35 -3.51 5.31
C GLY A 80 17.72 -4.10 4.95
N LEU A 81 18.49 -3.43 4.08
CA LEU A 81 19.88 -3.78 3.78
C LEU A 81 20.89 -2.89 4.50
N ALA A 82 20.50 -1.69 4.94
CA ALA A 82 21.30 -0.94 5.91
C ALA A 82 21.55 -1.88 7.08
N LYS A 83 22.83 -2.11 7.38
CA LYS A 83 23.26 -3.01 8.45
C LYS A 83 22.34 -2.79 9.63
N ALA A 84 21.56 -3.81 9.97
CA ALA A 84 20.95 -3.87 11.28
C ALA A 84 22.10 -3.62 12.25
N GLU A 85 22.16 -2.43 12.85
CA GLU A 85 22.78 -2.29 14.15
C GLU A 85 21.97 -3.25 15.01
N LYS A 86 22.48 -4.48 15.10
CA LYS A 86 22.26 -5.32 16.25
C LYS A 86 22.68 -4.46 17.43
N PRO A 87 21.78 -4.08 18.35
CA PRO A 87 22.24 -3.84 19.70
C PRO A 87 22.98 -5.09 20.23
#